data_AF-A0A287DG73-F1
#
_entry.id   AF-A0A287DG73-F1
#
_cell.length_a   1.000
_cell.length_b   1.000
_cell.length_c   1.000
_cell.angle_alpha   90.00
_cell.angle_beta   90.00
_cell.angle_gamma   90.00
#
_symmetry.space_group_name_H-M   'P 1'
#
loop_
_entity.id
_entity.type
_entity.pdbx_description
1 polymer ?
#
loop_
_entity_poly.entity_id
_entity_poly.type
_entity_poly.pdbx_seq_one_letter_code
_entity_poly.pdbx_strand_id
1 'polypeptide(L)'
;MAERDEAARRQQPHQGLRRRRLTFSTVVIQNISSTSKHSDYEDDDLVNSGEVMKKPCPVQIVLAHEDDHNFELDEEALEQILLQEHIRDLNIVVVSVAGAFRKGKSFLLDFMLRYMYNKVNSVF
;
A
#
# COMPACT_ATOMS: atom_id res chain seq x y z
N MET A 1 4.54 18.17 67.76
CA MET A 1 5.40 19.38 67.66
C MET A 1 6.50 19.09 66.64
N ALA A 2 6.99 20.16 65.97
CA ALA A 2 7.67 20.21 64.66
C ALA A 2 6.64 20.26 63.51
N GLU A 3 6.05 21.39 63.13
CA GLU A 3 6.57 22.72 62.74
C GLU A 3 7.44 22.71 61.47
N ARG A 4 6.80 23.19 60.39
CA ARG A 4 7.24 24.05 59.27
C ARG A 4 8.63 23.81 58.67
N ASP A 5 8.68 23.64 57.34
CA ASP A 5 9.24 24.73 56.55
C ASP A 5 8.83 24.69 55.07
N GLU A 6 8.40 25.87 54.66
CA GLU A 6 7.96 26.31 53.35
C GLU A 6 9.16 26.94 52.64
N ALA A 7 9.51 26.44 51.44
CA ALA A 7 10.51 27.09 50.59
C ALA A 7 10.04 27.09 49.13
N ALA A 8 9.25 28.12 48.81
CA ALA A 8 9.02 28.56 47.45
C ALA A 8 10.30 29.14 46.83
N ARG A 9 10.73 28.63 45.66
CA ARG A 9 11.51 29.40 44.68
C ARG A 9 11.15 29.04 43.24
N ARG A 10 10.23 29.85 42.70
CA ARG A 10 10.26 30.59 41.42
C ARG A 10 10.80 29.89 40.14
N GLN A 11 9.86 29.64 39.23
CA GLN A 11 9.82 29.95 37.78
C GLN A 11 11.08 29.81 36.91
N GLN A 12 10.95 29.13 35.76
CA GLN A 12 10.93 29.81 34.44
C GLN A 12 10.31 28.93 33.33
N PRO A 13 9.70 29.53 32.29
CA PRO A 13 8.95 28.85 31.25
C PRO A 13 9.82 28.57 30.02
N HIS A 14 9.90 27.31 29.58
CA HIS A 14 10.46 27.01 28.27
C HIS A 14 9.34 26.91 27.24
N GLN A 15 9.17 28.01 26.50
CA GLN A 15 8.50 28.01 25.19
C GLN A 15 9.34 27.22 24.19
N GLY A 16 8.65 26.52 23.29
CA GLY A 16 9.20 26.08 22.01
C GLY A 16 9.40 24.57 21.91
N LEU A 17 8.49 23.89 21.23
CA LEU A 17 8.75 23.49 19.83
C LEU A 17 7.47 22.94 19.23
N ARG A 18 7.04 23.56 18.12
CA ARG A 18 6.03 22.99 17.22
C ARG A 18 6.41 21.56 16.85
N ARG A 19 5.62 20.59 17.29
CA ARG A 19 5.40 19.36 16.52
C ARG A 19 3.95 19.34 16.09
N ARG A 20 3.72 19.81 14.85
CA ARG A 20 2.55 19.42 14.09
C ARG A 20 2.61 17.90 13.96
N ARG A 21 1.90 17.20 14.85
CA ARG A 21 1.67 15.77 14.74
C ARG A 21 0.74 15.59 13.57
N LEU A 22 1.30 15.44 12.37
CA LEU A 22 0.59 14.81 11.26
C LEU A 22 0.33 13.38 11.73
N THR A 23 -0.90 13.12 12.19
CA THR A 23 -1.38 11.79 12.50
C THR A 23 -1.61 11.10 11.16
N PHE A 24 -0.54 10.60 10.55
CA PHE A 24 -0.69 9.54 9.56
C PHE A 24 -1.20 8.32 10.34
N SER A 25 -2.42 7.89 10.03
CA SER A 25 -2.96 6.64 10.57
C SER A 25 -2.24 5.48 9.89
N THR A 26 -1.03 5.18 10.33
CA THR A 26 -0.32 3.97 9.93
C THR A 26 -0.97 2.80 10.66
N VAL A 27 -1.64 1.92 9.93
CA VAL A 27 -2.05 0.60 10.43
C VAL A 27 -1.24 -0.43 9.68
N VAL A 28 -0.29 -1.03 10.40
CA VAL A 28 0.58 -2.13 9.97
C VAL A 28 -0.27 -3.38 9.75
N ILE A 29 -0.06 -4.10 8.64
CA ILE A 29 -0.61 -5.46 8.49
C ILE A 29 0.48 -6.40 7.96
N GLN A 30 0.78 -7.40 8.80
CA GLN A 30 1.49 -8.64 8.50
C GLN A 30 0.63 -9.61 7.67
N ASN A 31 1.31 -10.29 6.77
CA ASN A 31 1.02 -11.53 6.06
C ASN A 31 -0.14 -11.62 5.05
N ILE A 32 0.31 -11.92 3.84
CA ILE A 32 -0.39 -12.32 2.64
C ILE A 32 -0.02 -13.79 2.39
N SER A 33 -1.00 -14.66 2.51
CA SER A 33 -0.94 -16.00 1.95
C SER A 33 -2.35 -16.39 1.53
N SER A 34 -2.57 -16.46 0.21
CA SER A 34 -3.61 -17.26 -0.41
C SER A 34 -3.23 -17.46 -1.88
N THR A 35 -2.78 -18.68 -2.15
CA THR A 35 -2.38 -19.24 -3.44
C THR A 35 -3.49 -19.05 -4.48
N SER A 36 -3.17 -18.43 -5.62
CA SER A 36 -4.04 -18.48 -6.79
C SER A 36 -4.03 -19.90 -7.34
N LYS A 37 -5.17 -20.60 -7.27
CA LYS A 37 -5.35 -21.82 -8.04
C LYS A 37 -5.40 -21.46 -9.52
N HIS A 38 -4.40 -21.95 -10.24
CA HIS A 38 -4.34 -22.04 -11.68
C HIS A 38 -5.53 -22.86 -12.18
N SER A 39 -6.42 -22.24 -12.94
CA SER A 39 -7.33 -22.98 -13.83
C SER A 39 -6.80 -22.79 -15.23
N ASP A 40 -6.10 -23.81 -15.72
CA ASP A 40 -5.69 -23.98 -17.11
C ASP A 40 -6.92 -23.82 -18.02
N TYR A 41 -7.00 -22.71 -18.74
CA TYR A 41 -7.85 -22.58 -19.92
C TYR A 41 -6.91 -22.41 -21.11
N GLU A 42 -7.06 -23.33 -22.05
CA GLU A 42 -6.26 -23.58 -23.24
C GLU A 42 -5.75 -22.28 -23.93
N ASP A 43 -4.43 -22.27 -24.19
CA ASP A 43 -3.70 -21.26 -24.95
C ASP A 43 -3.93 -21.55 -26.45
N ASP A 44 -4.76 -20.75 -27.12
CA ASP A 44 -4.92 -20.81 -28.57
C ASP A 44 -3.86 -19.89 -29.18
N ASP A 45 -2.76 -20.50 -29.64
CA ASP A 45 -1.58 -19.86 -30.22
C ASP A 45 -1.94 -18.92 -31.40
N LEU A 46 -2.04 -17.62 -31.13
CA LEU A 46 -1.99 -16.58 -32.15
C LEU A 46 -0.64 -15.86 -32.12
N VAL A 47 0.27 -16.37 -32.94
CA VAL A 47 1.51 -15.71 -33.36
C VAL A 47 1.22 -14.31 -33.91
N ASN A 48 1.63 -13.28 -33.18
CA ASN A 48 1.86 -11.95 -33.74
C ASN A 48 3.18 -11.39 -33.21
N SER A 49 4.15 -11.26 -34.11
CA SER A 49 5.45 -10.63 -33.89
C SER A 49 5.27 -9.13 -33.70
N GLY A 50 5.08 -8.72 -32.44
CA GLY A 50 5.07 -7.32 -32.01
C GLY A 50 4.59 -7.23 -30.56
N GLU A 51 5.54 -7.03 -29.63
CA GLU A 51 5.31 -6.65 -28.22
C GLU A 51 4.08 -7.30 -27.56
N VAL A 52 4.21 -8.55 -27.12
CA VAL A 52 3.16 -9.24 -26.36
C VAL A 52 2.93 -8.49 -25.04
N MET A 53 1.94 -7.59 -25.01
CA MET A 53 1.52 -6.95 -23.77
C MET A 53 0.99 -8.02 -22.83
N LYS A 54 1.78 -8.35 -21.79
CA LYS A 54 1.39 -9.30 -20.76
C LYS A 54 0.09 -8.82 -20.11
N LYS A 55 -0.84 -9.77 -19.89
CA LYS A 55 -2.09 -9.52 -19.17
C LYS A 55 -1.77 -8.90 -17.79
N PRO A 56 -2.53 -7.87 -17.34
CA PRO A 56 -2.31 -7.28 -16.03
C PRO A 56 -2.51 -8.32 -14.91
N CYS A 57 -1.58 -8.34 -13.95
CA CYS A 57 -1.60 -9.25 -12.81
C CYS A 57 -1.24 -8.50 -11.51
N PRO A 58 -1.58 -9.06 -10.33
CA PRO A 58 -1.10 -8.51 -9.05
C PRO A 58 0.43 -8.58 -8.98
N VAL A 59 1.07 -7.48 -8.60
CA VAL A 59 2.51 -7.41 -8.37
C VAL A 59 2.75 -7.19 -6.88
N GLN A 60 3.53 -8.07 -6.25
CA GLN A 60 3.88 -7.96 -4.84
C GLN A 60 5.04 -6.99 -4.68
N ILE A 61 4.80 -5.85 -4.03
CA ILE A 61 5.85 -4.82 -3.83
C ILE A 61 6.41 -4.79 -2.41
N VAL A 62 5.74 -5.43 -1.43
CA VAL A 62 6.24 -5.51 -0.04
C VAL A 62 6.39 -6.96 0.37
N LEU A 63 7.60 -7.38 0.69
CA LEU A 63 7.91 -8.70 1.22
C LEU A 63 7.83 -8.64 2.75
N ALA A 64 7.08 -9.58 3.34
CA ALA A 64 6.99 -9.70 4.79
C ALA A 64 7.75 -10.95 5.22
N HIS A 65 8.77 -10.76 6.04
CA HIS A 65 9.55 -11.86 6.61
C HIS A 65 8.89 -12.31 7.91
N GLU A 66 8.39 -13.55 7.92
CA GLU A 66 7.65 -14.10 9.07
C GLU A 66 8.54 -14.21 10.32
N ASP A 67 9.80 -14.56 10.11
CA ASP A 67 10.76 -14.88 11.16
C ASP A 67 11.38 -13.64 11.81
N ASP A 68 11.77 -12.66 11.00
CA ASP A 68 12.54 -11.49 11.46
C ASP A 68 11.66 -10.25 11.72
N HIS A 69 10.33 -10.39 11.56
CA HIS A 69 9.35 -9.29 11.65
C HIS A 69 9.72 -8.06 10.82
N ASN A 70 10.51 -8.27 9.76
CA ASN A 70 10.99 -7.24 8.87
C ASN A 70 10.13 -7.16 7.61
N PHE A 71 10.06 -5.98 7.03
CA PHE A 71 9.44 -5.75 5.73
C PHE A 71 10.48 -5.20 4.77
N GLU A 72 10.51 -5.76 3.57
CA GLU A 72 11.38 -5.31 2.48
C GLU A 72 10.54 -4.82 1.32
N LEU A 73 11.00 -3.75 0.69
CA LEU A 73 10.39 -3.18 -0.50
C LEU A 73 11.08 -3.79 -1.72
N ASP A 74 10.28 -4.32 -2.64
CA ASP A 74 10.77 -4.67 -3.97
C ASP A 74 10.80 -3.39 -4.82
N GLU A 75 11.93 -2.68 -4.76
CA GLU A 75 12.13 -1.43 -5.49
C GLU A 75 12.07 -1.65 -7.00
N GLU A 76 12.65 -2.74 -7.51
CA GLU A 76 12.66 -3.05 -8.94
C GLU A 76 11.24 -3.27 -9.48
N ALA A 77 10.40 -4.01 -8.76
CA ALA A 77 9.02 -4.23 -9.15
C ALA A 77 8.19 -2.94 -9.11
N LEU A 78 8.42 -2.08 -8.11
CA LEU A 78 7.72 -0.81 -8.00
C LEU A 78 8.15 0.19 -9.09
N GLU A 79 9.44 0.25 -9.41
CA GLU A 79 9.97 1.09 -10.49
C GLU A 79 9.40 0.69 -11.85
N GLN A 80 9.31 -0.61 -12.14
CA GLN A 80 8.68 -1.11 -13.37
C GLN A 80 7.22 -0.69 -13.52
N ILE A 81 6.51 -0.43 -12.43
CA ILE A 81 5.14 0.06 -12.46
C ILE A 81 5.12 1.58 -12.60
N LEU A 82 5.80 2.32 -11.70
CA LEU A 82 5.63 3.76 -11.57
C LEU A 82 6.49 4.61 -12.52
N LEU A 83 7.59 4.08 -13.05
CA LEU A 83 8.52 4.83 -13.92
C LEU A 83 8.27 4.61 -15.41
N GLN A 84 7.16 3.98 -15.78
CA GLN A 84 6.80 3.82 -17.19
C GLN A 84 6.60 5.20 -17.82
N GLU A 85 7.10 5.36 -19.06
CA GLU A 85 7.15 6.66 -19.75
C GLU A 85 5.79 7.37 -19.83
N HIS A 86 4.71 6.61 -19.97
CA HIS A 86 3.37 7.15 -20.11
C HIS A 86 2.67 7.52 -18.78
N ILE A 87 3.25 7.22 -17.61
CA ILE A 87 2.65 7.55 -16.31
C ILE A 87 3.57 8.30 -15.34
N ARG A 88 4.89 8.24 -15.49
CA ARG A 88 5.86 8.74 -14.50
C ARG A 88 5.69 10.23 -14.14
N ASP A 89 5.16 11.02 -15.08
CA ASP A 89 4.98 12.47 -14.95
C ASP A 89 3.52 12.85 -14.60
N LEU A 90 2.66 11.87 -14.32
CA LEU A 90 1.26 12.08 -13.97
C LEU A 90 1.03 12.16 -12.46
N ASN A 91 -0.01 12.90 -12.05
CA ASN A 91 -0.46 12.88 -10.66
C ASN A 91 -1.05 11.52 -10.31
N ILE A 92 -0.58 10.93 -9.21
CA ILE A 92 -1.03 9.61 -8.76
C ILE A 92 -2.06 9.71 -7.64
N VAL A 93 -3.01 8.77 -7.64
CA VAL A 93 -3.95 8.55 -6.54
C VAL A 93 -3.74 7.12 -6.03
N VAL A 94 -3.44 6.98 -4.74
CA VAL A 94 -3.30 5.67 -4.11
C VAL A 94 -4.62 5.28 -3.46
N VAL A 95 -5.22 4.19 -3.95
CA VAL A 95 -6.39 3.57 -3.33
C VAL A 95 -5.94 2.31 -2.60
N SER A 96 -6.20 2.22 -1.30
CA SER A 96 -5.82 1.07 -0.48
C SER A 96 -6.99 0.56 0.35
N VAL A 97 -7.01 -0.75 0.60
CA VAL A 97 -8.00 -1.42 1.45
C VAL A 97 -7.26 -2.23 2.51
N ALA A 98 -7.40 -1.82 3.76
CA ALA A 98 -6.81 -2.49 4.93
C ALA A 98 -7.90 -2.99 5.89
N GLY A 99 -7.58 -3.96 6.72
CA GLY A 99 -8.52 -4.53 7.70
C GLY A 99 -8.26 -6.01 8.00
N ALA A 100 -9.10 -6.60 8.86
CA ALA A 100 -8.91 -7.96 9.37
C ALA A 100 -8.84 -9.03 8.27
N PHE A 101 -8.13 -10.13 8.57
CA PHE A 101 -8.00 -11.27 7.67
C PHE A 101 -9.37 -11.89 7.37
N ARG A 102 -9.59 -12.28 6.11
CA ARG A 102 -10.85 -12.88 5.60
C ARG A 102 -12.11 -12.00 5.71
N LYS A 103 -11.97 -10.67 5.69
CA LYS A 103 -13.10 -9.71 5.60
C LYS A 103 -13.42 -9.25 4.17
N GLY A 104 -12.99 -10.00 3.15
CA GLY A 104 -13.34 -9.69 1.76
C GLY A 104 -12.59 -8.52 1.11
N LYS A 105 -11.39 -8.18 1.59
CA LYS A 105 -10.57 -7.09 1.03
C LYS A 105 -10.24 -7.30 -0.46
N SER A 106 -9.71 -8.47 -0.81
CA SER A 106 -9.39 -8.82 -2.21
C SER A 106 -10.64 -8.85 -3.08
N PHE A 107 -11.79 -9.27 -2.53
CA PHE A 107 -13.07 -9.25 -3.23
C PHE A 107 -13.52 -7.81 -3.56
N LEU A 108 -13.35 -6.88 -2.62
CA LEU A 108 -13.67 -5.46 -2.86
C LEU A 108 -12.74 -4.85 -3.93
N LEU A 109 -11.43 -5.14 -3.86
CA LEU A 109 -10.47 -4.67 -4.88
C LEU A 109 -10.80 -5.22 -6.27
N ASP A 110 -11.17 -6.50 -6.38
CA ASP A 110 -11.62 -7.11 -7.64
C ASP A 110 -12.87 -6.39 -8.22
N PHE A 111 -13.81 -5.99 -7.37
CA PHE A 111 -14.94 -5.15 -7.82
C PHE A 111 -14.52 -3.76 -8.30
N MET A 112 -13.57 -3.11 -7.62
CA MET A 112 -13.02 -1.82 -8.04
C MET A 112 -12.31 -1.94 -9.41
N LEU A 113 -11.55 -3.01 -9.63
CA LEU A 113 -10.91 -3.29 -10.92
C LEU A 113 -11.96 -3.44 -12.04
N ARG A 114 -13.02 -4.23 -11.81
CA ARG A 114 -14.13 -4.36 -12.78
C ARG A 114 -14.73 -3.00 -13.15
N TYR A 115 -14.93 -2.11 -12.17
CA TYR A 115 -15.43 -0.76 -12.42
C TYR A 115 -14.47 0.08 -13.28
N MET A 116 -13.17 0.06 -12.96
CA MET A 116 -12.15 0.82 -13.70
C MET A 116 -12.06 0.36 -15.16
N TYR A 117 -12.04 -0.95 -15.42
CA TYR A 117 -12.00 -1.48 -16.80
C TYR A 117 -13.28 -1.19 -17.59
N ASN A 118 -14.45 -1.26 -16.94
CA ASN A 118 -15.71 -0.98 -17.63
C ASN A 118 -15.88 0.50 -18.00
N LYS A 119 -15.30 1.43 -17.23
CA LYS A 119 -15.31 2.85 -17.56
C LYS A 119 -14.45 3.17 -18.78
N VAL A 120 -13.30 2.51 -18.93
CA VAL A 120 -12.43 2.65 -20.11
C VAL A 120 -13.15 2.16 -21.36
N ASN A 121 -13.92 1.07 -21.27
CA ASN A 121 -14.63 0.47 -22.41
C ASN A 121 -15.91 1.22 -22.82
N SER A 122 -16.42 2.13 -21.99
CA SER A 122 -17.70 2.83 -22.24
C SER A 122 -17.52 4.23 -22.86
N VAL A 123 -16.30 4.65 -23.18
CA VAL A 123 -16.03 5.93 -23.86
C VAL A 123 -15.86 5.69 -25.36
N PHE A 124 -16.92 5.22 -26.03
CA PHE A 124 -17.16 5.33 -27.47
C PHE A 124 -18.66 5.24 -27.74
#